data_AF-A0A6N8XKQ6-F1
#
_entry.id   AF-A0A6N8XKQ6-F1
#
_cell.length_a   1.000
_cell.length_b   1.000
_cell.length_c   1.000
_cell.angle_alpha   90.00
_cell.angle_beta   90.00
_cell.angle_gamma   90.00
#
_symmetry.space_group_name_H-M   'P 1'
#
loop_
_entity.id
_entity.type
_entity.pdbx_description
1 polymer ?
#
loop_
_entity_poly.entity_id
_entity_poly.type
_entity_poly.pdbx_seq_one_letter_code
_entity_poly.pdbx_strand_id
1 'polypeptide(L)'
;MKSRRKLARREQEALEALHRLAPCTAAILQGEIGGTYSGTRAVLSRLVAKGLASHRYDGPRYVYEPVQDSSSAGKYALREVVNTFFKGSNMEALGALLGMSKEVVDEAELKELEAMLASIRGRSDADA
;
A
#
# COMPACT_ATOMS: atom_id res chain seq x y z
N MET A 1 15.33 8.26 15.19
CA MET A 1 14.26 8.98 14.48
C MET A 1 14.54 8.95 12.97
N LYS A 2 14.05 7.94 12.23
CA LYS A 2 14.44 7.69 10.83
C LYS A 2 13.92 8.80 9.89
N SER A 3 14.87 9.58 9.35
CA SER A 3 14.84 10.40 8.13
C SER A 3 13.50 10.56 7.40
N ARG A 4 12.70 11.58 7.77
CA ARG A 4 11.60 12.16 6.95
C ARG A 4 12.17 12.84 5.70
N ARG A 5 12.71 12.09 4.74
CA ARG A 5 13.26 12.67 3.50
C ARG A 5 12.12 13.25 2.65
N LYS A 6 11.85 14.54 2.91
CA LYS A 6 11.16 15.61 2.17
C LYS A 6 9.83 15.23 1.49
N LEU A 7 8.76 15.11 2.28
CA LEU A 7 7.43 15.40 1.74
C LEU A 7 7.41 16.85 1.25
N ALA A 8 6.83 17.08 0.07
CA ALA A 8 6.52 18.42 -0.38
C ALA A 8 5.52 19.06 0.59
N ARG A 9 5.57 20.38 0.77
CA ARG A 9 4.70 21.11 1.72
C ARG A 9 3.24 20.69 1.65
N ARG A 10 2.71 20.57 0.42
CA ARG A 10 1.33 20.14 0.16
C ARG A 10 1.04 18.68 0.54
N GLU A 11 2.02 17.79 0.39
CA GLU A 11 1.85 16.38 0.80
C GLU A 11 1.83 16.26 2.32
N GLN A 12 2.67 17.04 3.00
CA GLN A 12 2.68 17.05 4.46
C GLN A 12 1.39 17.64 5.03
N GLU A 13 0.93 18.77 4.49
CA GLU A 13 -0.35 19.39 4.87
C GLU A 13 -1.53 18.42 4.64
N ALA A 14 -1.57 17.75 3.48
CA ALA A 14 -2.60 16.76 3.19
C ALA A 14 -2.54 15.53 4.11
N LEU A 15 -1.35 15.03 4.44
CA LEU A 15 -1.18 13.89 5.33
C LEU A 15 -1.60 14.24 6.77
N GLU A 16 -1.23 15.42 7.27
CA GLU A 16 -1.63 15.92 8.58
C GLU A 16 -3.15 16.11 8.67
N ALA A 17 -3.78 16.67 7.64
CA ALA A 17 -5.24 16.76 7.54
C ALA A 17 -5.90 15.38 7.48
N LEU A 18 -5.33 14.45 6.72
CA LEU A 18 -5.82 13.08 6.61
C LEU A 18 -5.75 12.34 7.96
N HIS A 19 -4.71 12.56 8.78
CA HIS A 19 -4.63 12.03 10.13
C HIS A 19 -5.76 12.52 11.06
N ARG A 20 -6.31 13.71 10.84
CA ARG A 20 -7.42 14.25 11.64
C ARG A 20 -8.80 13.85 11.11
N LEU A 21 -8.95 13.80 9.78
CA LEU A 21 -10.24 13.69 9.11
C LEU A 21 -10.58 12.26 8.67
N ALA A 22 -9.61 11.35 8.66
CA ALA A 22 -9.82 10.03 8.10
C ALA A 22 -10.85 9.18 8.87
N PRO A 23 -11.59 8.32 8.16
CA PRO A 23 -11.58 8.16 6.70
C PRO A 23 -12.32 9.30 5.99
N CYS A 24 -11.74 9.86 4.92
CA CYS A 24 -12.36 10.99 4.20
C CYS A 24 -12.20 10.92 2.68
N THR A 25 -13.07 11.61 1.95
CA THR A 25 -12.97 11.72 0.47
C THR A 25 -12.01 12.84 0.06
N ALA A 26 -11.58 12.84 -1.21
CA ALA A 26 -10.78 13.93 -1.76
C ALA A 26 -11.50 15.30 -1.68
N ALA A 27 -12.84 15.32 -1.75
CA ALA A 27 -13.62 16.54 -1.62
C ALA A 27 -13.59 17.10 -0.18
N ILE A 28 -13.69 16.25 0.83
CA ILE A 28 -13.56 16.64 2.24
C ILE A 28 -12.16 17.20 2.50
N LEU A 29 -11.13 16.47 2.04
CA LEU A 29 -9.75 16.91 2.22
C LEU A 29 -9.46 18.24 1.50
N GLN A 30 -10.03 18.45 0.31
CA GLN A 30 -9.94 19.72 -0.41
C GLN A 30 -10.58 20.86 0.39
N GLY A 31 -11.72 20.62 1.04
CA GLY A 31 -12.37 21.62 1.90
C GLY A 31 -11.46 22.09 3.05
N GLU A 32 -10.64 21.20 3.59
CA GLU A 32 -9.71 21.48 4.69
C GLU A 32 -8.44 22.22 4.22
N ILE A 33 -7.77 21.71 3.18
CA ILE A 33 -6.44 22.23 2.78
C ILE A 33 -6.51 23.26 1.63
N GLY A 34 -7.70 23.50 1.08
CA GLY A 34 -7.95 24.36 -0.06
C GLY A 34 -7.35 23.87 -1.38
N GLY A 35 -7.43 24.71 -2.41
CA GLY A 35 -6.94 24.40 -3.76
C GLY A 35 -7.99 23.72 -4.67
N THR A 36 -7.53 23.11 -5.75
CA THR A 36 -8.39 22.46 -6.75
C THR A 36 -8.58 20.98 -6.44
N TYR A 37 -9.76 20.44 -6.79
CA TYR A 37 -10.06 19.02 -6.60
C TYR A 37 -9.03 18.09 -7.29
N SER A 38 -8.63 18.42 -8.52
CA SER A 38 -7.60 17.66 -9.26
C SER A 38 -6.23 17.74 -8.58
N GLY A 39 -5.87 18.89 -8.00
CA GLY A 39 -4.64 19.06 -7.22
C GLY A 39 -4.64 18.21 -5.95
N THR A 40 -5.75 18.20 -5.20
CA THR A 40 -5.91 17.36 -4.00
C THR A 40 -5.82 15.87 -4.35
N ARG A 41 -6.46 15.43 -5.43
CA ARG A 41 -6.33 14.05 -5.91
C ARG A 41 -4.90 13.69 -6.27
N ALA A 42 -4.17 14.57 -6.95
CA ALA A 42 -2.76 14.33 -7.30
C ALA A 42 -1.85 14.23 -6.07
N VAL A 43 -2.12 15.01 -5.01
CA VAL A 43 -1.41 14.90 -3.74
C VAL A 43 -1.71 13.56 -3.06
N LEU A 44 -2.98 13.18 -2.97
CA LEU A 44 -3.41 11.90 -2.40
C LEU A 44 -2.79 10.71 -3.15
N SER A 45 -2.79 10.72 -4.48
CA SER A 45 -2.12 9.70 -5.29
C SER A 45 -0.63 9.57 -4.97
N ARG A 46 0.08 10.68 -4.73
CA ARG A 46 1.49 10.65 -4.33
C ARG A 46 1.68 10.10 -2.92
N LEU A 47 0.81 10.45 -1.97
CA LEU A 47 0.85 9.87 -0.62
C LEU A 47 0.61 8.36 -0.66
N VAL A 48 -0.32 7.89 -1.50
CA VAL A 48 -0.57 6.47 -1.70
C VAL A 48 0.64 5.77 -2.33
N ALA A 49 1.22 6.33 -3.38
CA ALA A 49 2.43 5.79 -4.01
C ALA A 49 3.63 5.74 -3.04
N LYS A 50 3.68 6.66 -2.07
CA LYS A 50 4.69 6.68 -0.99
C LYS A 50 4.36 5.77 0.19
N GLY A 51 3.22 5.08 0.18
CA GLY A 51 2.78 4.23 1.27
C GLY A 51 2.40 5.00 2.55
N LEU A 52 2.00 6.26 2.43
CA LEU A 52 1.62 7.10 3.58
C LEU A 52 0.10 7.22 3.73
N ALA A 53 -0.64 6.90 2.68
CA ALA A 53 -2.10 6.81 2.69
C ALA A 53 -2.55 5.56 1.93
N SER A 54 -3.71 5.03 2.27
CA SER A 54 -4.43 4.02 1.48
C SER A 54 -5.73 4.62 0.97
N HIS A 55 -6.32 3.97 -0.03
CA HIS A 55 -7.68 4.28 -0.45
C HIS A 55 -8.48 3.02 -0.69
N ARG A 56 -9.80 3.12 -0.52
CA ARG A 56 -10.76 2.11 -0.94
C ARG A 56 -11.86 2.75 -1.78
N TYR A 57 -12.40 1.96 -2.70
CA TYR A 57 -13.57 2.34 -3.48
C TYR A 57 -14.83 2.19 -2.61
N ASP A 58 -15.64 3.24 -2.54
CA ASP A 58 -16.89 3.31 -1.78
C ASP A 58 -17.99 3.85 -2.69
N GLY A 59 -18.40 3.00 -3.63
CA GLY A 59 -19.32 3.36 -4.70
C GLY A 59 -18.77 4.50 -5.57
N PRO A 60 -19.48 5.61 -5.79
CA PRO A 60 -19.06 6.63 -6.76
C PRO A 60 -17.77 7.40 -6.36
N ARG A 61 -17.18 7.13 -5.19
CA ARG A 61 -16.06 7.91 -4.65
C ARG A 61 -15.00 6.99 -4.03
N TYR A 62 -13.78 7.54 -3.92
CA TYR A 62 -12.72 6.94 -3.13
C TYR A 62 -12.68 7.60 -1.74
N VAL A 63 -12.51 6.77 -0.71
CA VAL A 63 -12.22 7.19 0.67
C VAL A 63 -10.77 6.86 0.98
N TYR A 64 -10.10 7.81 1.60
CA TYR A 64 -8.68 7.80 1.93
C TYR A 64 -8.49 7.76 3.45
N GLU A 65 -7.42 7.12 3.89
CA GLU A 65 -7.03 7.03 5.30
C GLU A 65 -5.50 6.98 5.41
N PRO A 66 -4.90 7.48 6.52
CA PRO A 66 -3.47 7.42 6.71
C PRO A 66 -3.06 5.99 7.02
N VAL A 67 -1.88 5.59 6.55
CA VAL A 67 -1.36 4.28 6.92
C VAL A 67 -0.69 4.38 8.29
N GLN A 68 -1.31 3.77 9.31
CA GLN A 68 -0.80 3.78 10.69
C GLN A 68 0.39 2.83 10.91
N ASP A 69 0.59 1.85 10.04
CA ASP A 69 1.72 0.90 10.11
C ASP A 69 2.36 0.72 8.72
N SER A 70 3.66 1.00 8.61
CA SER A 70 4.46 0.81 7.41
C SER A 70 4.30 -0.58 6.75
N SER A 71 3.96 -1.61 7.54
CA SER A 71 3.66 -2.96 7.06
C SER A 71 2.40 -3.00 6.19
N SER A 72 1.35 -2.26 6.57
CA SER A 72 0.09 -2.19 5.84
C SER A 72 0.23 -1.42 4.52
N ALA A 73 1.10 -0.40 4.50
CA ALA A 73 1.40 0.38 3.31
C ALA A 73 2.13 -0.44 2.26
N GLY A 74 3.16 -1.17 2.68
CA GLY A 74 3.93 -2.05 1.81
C GLY A 74 3.03 -3.12 1.16
N LYS A 75 2.15 -3.74 1.95
CA LYS A 75 1.17 -4.72 1.44
C LYS A 75 0.19 -4.13 0.43
N TYR A 76 -0.29 -2.91 0.67
CA TYR A 76 -1.18 -2.22 -0.26
C TYR A 76 -0.46 -1.86 -1.57
N ALA A 77 0.73 -1.26 -1.49
CA ALA A 77 1.52 -0.90 -2.66
C ALA A 77 1.89 -2.15 -3.49
N LEU A 78 2.28 -3.24 -2.83
CA LEU A 78 2.56 -4.52 -3.48
C LEU A 78 1.30 -5.05 -4.20
N ARG A 79 0.13 -4.96 -3.57
CA ARG A 79 -1.14 -5.38 -4.19
C ARG A 79 -1.42 -4.60 -5.47
N GLU A 80 -1.20 -3.29 -5.49
CA GLU A 80 -1.39 -2.48 -6.69
C GLU A 80 -0.41 -2.88 -7.82
N VAL A 81 0.85 -3.16 -7.48
CA VAL A 81 1.83 -3.67 -8.44
C VAL A 81 1.40 -5.02 -9.01
N VAL A 82 0.99 -5.96 -8.16
CA VAL A 82 0.50 -7.29 -8.56
C VAL A 82 -0.73 -7.17 -9.48
N ASN A 83 -1.69 -6.32 -9.12
CA ASN A 83 -2.88 -6.09 -9.93
C ASN A 83 -2.55 -5.48 -11.30
N THR A 84 -1.65 -4.49 -11.33
CA THR A 84 -1.36 -3.72 -12.54
C THR A 84 -0.50 -4.50 -13.54
N PHE A 85 0.57 -5.15 -13.07
CA PHE A 85 1.57 -5.75 -13.95
C PHE A 85 1.41 -7.26 -14.10
N PHE A 86 0.79 -7.91 -13.11
CA PHE A 86 0.64 -9.37 -13.06
C PHE A 86 -0.83 -9.81 -13.05
N LYS A 87 -1.75 -8.89 -13.37
CA LYS A 87 -3.20 -9.15 -13.47
C LYS A 87 -3.80 -9.82 -12.21
N GLY A 88 -3.23 -9.53 -11.04
CA GLY A 88 -3.66 -10.15 -9.78
C GLY A 88 -3.09 -11.55 -9.52
N SER A 89 -2.23 -12.07 -10.39
CA SER A 89 -1.63 -13.40 -10.26
C SER A 89 -0.48 -13.40 -9.24
N ASN A 90 -0.75 -13.99 -8.07
CA ASN A 90 0.28 -14.20 -7.05
C ASN A 90 1.41 -15.12 -7.55
N MET A 91 1.09 -16.10 -8.40
CA MET A 91 2.07 -17.05 -8.94
C MET A 91 3.05 -16.37 -9.89
N GLU A 92 2.56 -15.54 -10.82
CA GLU A 92 3.41 -14.80 -11.74
C GLU A 92 4.26 -13.75 -11.01
N ALA A 93 3.65 -13.03 -10.07
CA ALA A 93 4.36 -12.04 -9.27
C ALA A 93 5.48 -12.65 -8.41
N LEU A 94 5.20 -13.78 -7.74
CA LEU A 94 6.19 -14.50 -6.94
C LEU A 94 7.31 -15.10 -7.83
N GLY A 95 6.95 -15.67 -8.98
CA GLY A 95 7.93 -16.19 -9.93
C GLY A 95 8.85 -15.10 -10.47
N ALA A 96 8.32 -13.92 -10.78
CA ALA A 96 9.13 -12.76 -11.16
C ALA A 96 10.04 -12.28 -10.03
N LEU A 97 9.55 -12.25 -8.78
CA LEU A 97 10.33 -11.86 -7.62
C LEU A 97 11.53 -12.80 -7.41
N LEU A 98 11.30 -14.12 -7.44
CA LEU A 98 12.33 -15.15 -7.32
C LEU A 98 13.30 -15.17 -8.52
N GLY A 99 12.85 -14.77 -9.71
CA GLY A 99 13.71 -14.63 -10.88
C GLY A 99 14.61 -13.39 -10.83
N MET A 100 14.24 -12.37 -10.05
CA MET A 100 15.03 -11.13 -9.87
C MET A 100 16.09 -11.26 -8.78
N SER A 101 15.91 -12.15 -7.80
CA SER A 101 16.95 -12.43 -6.79
C SER A 101 18.16 -13.07 -7.48
N LYS A 102 19.23 -12.28 -7.64
CA LYS A 102 20.54 -12.75 -8.11
C LYS A 102 21.32 -13.53 -7.04
N GLU A 103 20.88 -13.43 -5.79
CA GLU A 103 21.45 -14.17 -4.67
C GLU A 103 20.72 -15.51 -4.53
N VAL A 104 21.49 -16.56 -4.28
CA VAL A 104 20.94 -17.87 -3.92
C VAL A 104 20.20 -17.67 -2.61
N VAL A 105 18.89 -17.94 -2.60
CA VAL A 105 18.11 -18.03 -1.36
C VAL A 105 18.85 -19.02 -0.47
N ASP A 106 19.33 -18.57 0.69
CA ASP A 106 20.07 -19.45 1.58
C ASP A 106 19.13 -20.50 2.19
N GLU A 107 19.71 -21.59 2.71
CA GLU A 107 18.93 -22.71 3.24
C GLU A 107 18.02 -22.29 4.41
N ALA A 108 18.38 -21.24 5.15
CA ALA A 108 17.57 -20.74 6.25
C ALA A 108 16.36 -19.96 5.74
N GLU A 109 16.55 -19.07 4.77
CA GLU A 109 15.49 -18.30 4.13
C GLU A 109 14.52 -19.22 3.36
N LEU A 110 15.05 -20.25 2.68
CA LEU A 110 14.22 -21.26 2.02
C LEU A 110 13.33 -22.00 3.01
N LYS A 111 13.88 -22.41 4.16
CA LYS A 111 13.13 -23.09 5.22
C LYS A 111 12.04 -22.21 5.83
N GLU A 112 12.29 -20.91 5.98
CA GLU A 112 11.28 -19.95 6.42
C GLU A 112 10.15 -19.80 5.39
N LEU A 113 10.49 -19.73 4.09
CA LEU A 113 9.52 -19.71 3.00
C LEU A 113 8.65 -20.97 2.99
N GLU A 114 9.25 -22.14 3.15
CA GLU A 114 8.53 -23.42 3.25
C GLU A 114 7.58 -23.45 4.45
N ALA A 115 8.02 -22.97 5.61
CA ALA A 115 7.18 -22.89 6.81
C ALA A 115 5.99 -21.94 6.61
N MET A 116 6.21 -20.78 5.96
CA MET A 116 5.14 -19.86 5.60
C MET A 116 4.12 -20.52 4.65
N LEU A 117 4.60 -21.24 3.62
CA LEU A 117 3.72 -21.96 2.68
C LEU A 117 2.93 -23.09 3.37
N ALA A 118 3.56 -23.84 4.27
CA ALA A 118 2.91 -24.89 5.06
C ALA A 118 1.79 -24.31 5.96
N SER A 119 2.01 -23.15 6.57
CA SER A 119 1.00 -22.46 7.39
C SER A 119 -0.24 -22.04 6.58
N ILE A 120 -0.07 -21.72 5.30
CA ILE A 120 -1.18 -21.39 4.40
C ILE A 120 -2.00 -22.63 4.07
N ARG A 121 -1.34 -23.78 3.84
CA ARG A 121 -2.01 -25.07 3.58
C ARG A 121 -2.88 -25.49 4.77
N GLY A 122 -2.35 -25.45 5.99
CA GLY A 122 -3.12 -25.82 7.19
C GLY A 122 -4.34 -24.92 7.47
N ARG A 123 -4.35 -23.69 6.95
CA ARG A 123 -5.52 -22.79 7.00
C ARG A 123 -6.60 -23.15 5.99
N SER A 124 -6.20 -23.64 4.80
CA SER A 124 -7.13 -24.10 3.77
C SER A 124 -7.88 -25.37 4.20
N ASP A 125 -7.26 -26.20 5.05
CA ASP A 125 -7.86 -27.44 5.55
C ASP A 125 -8.78 -27.23 6.76
N ALA A 126 -8.76 -26.04 7.38
CA ALA A 126 -9.62 -25.68 8.53
C ALA A 126 -10.90 -24.94 8.12
N ASP A 127 -10.93 -24.38 6.90
CA ASP A 127 -12.06 -23.65 6.32
C ASP A 127 -12.87 -24.51 5.31
N ALA A 128 -12.57 -25.82 5.22
CA ALA A 128 -13.26 -26.81 4.40
C ALA A 128 -14.01 -27.84 5.28
#